data_AF-A0A2V9DLW1-F1
#
_entry.id   AF-A0A2V9DLW1-F1
#
_cell.length_a   1.000
_cell.length_b   1.000
_cell.length_c   1.000
_cell.angle_alpha   90.00
_cell.angle_beta   90.00
_cell.angle_gamma   90.00
#
_symmetry.space_group_name_H-M   'P 1'
#
loop_
_entity.id
_entity.type
_entity.pdbx_description
1 polymer ?
#
loop_
_entity_poly.entity_id
_entity_poly.type
_entity_poly.pdbx_seq_one_letter_code
_entity_poly.pdbx_strand_id
1 'polypeptide(L)'
;MQVRAYTDADFEALRAMHAAQGFGYAFPDLGDPLFLVRSVVEEEGRPRMAAFLRLTAEAYLLADPREGTPRRRWRWLLALHGAVRQEAAARGLADVQAFLPPRVARAFGRRLRSLGWRRDPWACYTRQL
;
A
#
# COMPACT_ATOMS: atom_id res chain seq x y z
N MET A 1 8.45 29.54 7.89
CA MET A 1 7.72 28.34 7.42
C MET A 1 6.95 28.58 6.13
N GLN A 2 7.09 27.71 5.12
CA GLN A 2 6.25 27.63 3.92
C GLN A 2 5.97 26.17 3.53
N VAL A 3 4.84 25.89 2.86
CA VAL A 3 4.55 24.58 2.26
C VAL A 3 4.70 24.69 0.75
N ARG A 4 5.53 23.84 0.16
CA ARG A 4 5.78 23.81 -1.28
C ARG A 4 5.85 22.39 -1.82
N ALA A 5 5.88 22.27 -3.16
CA ALA A 5 6.16 21.00 -3.80
C ALA A 5 7.59 20.53 -3.49
N TYR A 6 7.75 19.22 -3.40
CA TYR A 6 9.07 18.57 -3.38
C TYR A 6 9.85 18.91 -4.66
N THR A 7 11.16 19.05 -4.52
CA THR A 7 12.12 19.10 -5.63
C THR A 7 13.29 18.15 -5.36
N ASP A 8 14.05 17.78 -6.39
CA ASP A 8 15.18 16.85 -6.23
C ASP A 8 16.28 17.39 -5.29
N ALA A 9 16.34 18.70 -5.06
CA ALA A 9 17.23 19.32 -4.07
C ALA A 9 16.90 18.90 -2.62
N ASP A 10 15.67 18.43 -2.35
CA ASP A 10 15.25 17.98 -1.03
C ASP A 10 15.71 16.55 -0.72
N PHE A 11 16.07 15.77 -1.74
CA PHE A 11 16.23 14.32 -1.63
C PHE A 11 17.19 13.88 -0.52
N GLU A 12 18.43 14.39 -0.52
CA GLU A 12 19.42 13.97 0.47
C GLU A 12 19.04 14.39 1.89
N ALA A 13 18.42 15.57 2.06
CA ALA A 13 17.96 16.03 3.36
C ALA A 13 16.82 15.15 3.90
N LEU A 14 15.86 14.76 3.05
CA LEU A 14 14.77 13.87 3.44
C LEU A 14 15.25 12.43 3.66
N ARG A 15 16.23 11.96 2.89
CA ARG A 15 16.89 10.66 3.09
C ARG A 15 17.62 10.60 4.43
N ALA A 16 18.36 11.65 4.78
CA ALA A 16 19.02 11.78 6.08
C ALA A 16 17.99 11.86 7.22
N MET A 17 16.90 12.61 7.05
CA MET A 17 15.80 12.69 8.02
C MET A 17 15.19 11.31 8.28
N HIS A 18 14.90 10.53 7.23
CA HIS A 18 14.41 9.16 7.35
C HIS A 18 15.40 8.24 8.07
N ALA A 19 16.70 8.32 7.73
CA ALA A 19 17.73 7.54 8.40
C ALA A 19 17.79 7.85 9.91
N ALA A 20 17.67 9.13 10.29
CA ALA A 20 17.65 9.56 11.68
C ALA A 20 16.38 9.11 12.45
N GLN A 21 15.25 8.94 11.77
CA GLN A 21 14.03 8.41 12.38
C GLN A 21 14.13 6.94 12.78
N GLY A 22 14.99 6.16 12.10
CA GLY A 22 15.23 4.76 12.44
C GLY A 22 14.03 3.82 12.22
N PHE A 23 13.09 4.19 11.36
CA PHE A 23 11.95 3.33 11.05
C PHE A 23 12.38 2.08 10.26
N GLY A 24 11.66 0.97 10.47
CA GLY A 24 11.97 -0.32 9.85
C GLY A 24 11.52 -0.47 8.40
N TYR A 25 11.10 0.60 7.73
CA TYR A 25 10.70 0.59 6.31
C TYR A 25 11.73 1.33 5.46
N ALA A 26 11.77 1.03 4.16
CA ALA A 26 12.69 1.68 3.24
C ALA A 26 12.24 3.11 2.93
N PHE A 27 13.21 4.02 2.75
CA PHE A 27 12.92 5.34 2.21
C PHE A 27 12.26 5.19 0.83
N PRO A 28 11.12 5.87 0.56
CA PRO A 28 10.40 5.71 -0.69
C PRO A 28 11.22 6.19 -1.89
N ASP A 29 11.05 5.51 -3.04
CA ASP A 29 11.51 6.04 -4.32
C ASP A 29 10.58 7.18 -4.75
N LEU A 30 11.01 8.42 -4.50
CA LEU A 30 10.22 9.59 -4.84
C LEU A 30 10.12 9.83 -6.36
N GLY A 31 10.92 9.15 -7.17
CA GLY A 31 10.80 9.16 -8.64
C GLY A 31 9.66 8.29 -9.16
N ASP A 32 9.10 7.38 -8.35
CA ASP A 32 8.00 6.51 -8.76
C ASP A 32 6.74 7.35 -9.10
N PRO A 33 6.18 7.22 -10.32
CA PRO A 33 5.00 7.98 -10.74
C PRO A 33 3.76 7.71 -9.90
N LEU A 34 3.71 6.62 -9.11
CA LEU A 34 2.62 6.36 -8.18
C LEU A 34 2.59 7.35 -7.02
N PHE A 35 3.68 8.04 -6.68
CA PHE A 35 3.61 9.16 -5.73
C PHE A 35 2.97 10.38 -6.40
N LEU A 36 1.68 10.59 -6.16
CA LEU A 36 0.90 11.66 -6.78
C LEU A 36 1.04 12.99 -6.05
N VAL A 37 1.24 12.94 -4.74
CA VAL A 37 1.42 14.14 -3.91
C VAL A 37 2.77 14.06 -3.22
N ARG A 38 3.56 15.12 -3.34
CA ARG A 38 4.84 15.29 -2.67
C ARG A 38 4.94 16.74 -2.17
N SER A 39 4.82 16.93 -0.88
CA SER A 39 4.83 18.26 -0.27
C SER A 39 5.84 18.34 0.85
N VAL A 40 6.52 19.47 0.93
CA VAL A 40 7.59 19.74 1.88
C VAL A 40 7.23 20.99 2.66
N VAL A 41 7.38 20.91 3.99
CA VAL A 41 7.46 22.09 4.84
C VAL A 41 8.90 22.56 4.83
N GLU A 42 9.13 23.78 4.35
CA GLU A 42 10.43 24.43 4.36
C GLU A 42 10.47 25.57 5.38
N GLU A 43 11.59 25.66 6.08
CA GLU A 43 11.90 26.77 6.97
C GLU A 43 13.40 27.08 6.90
N GLU A 44 13.75 28.35 6.71
CA GLU A 44 15.13 28.83 6.58
C GLU A 44 15.91 28.12 5.46
N GLY A 45 15.25 27.86 4.33
CA GLY A 45 15.85 27.20 3.17
C GLY A 45 16.15 25.72 3.39
N ARG A 46 15.59 25.09 4.44
CA ARG A 46 15.77 23.66 4.73
C ARG A 46 14.43 22.94 4.86
N PRO A 47 14.30 21.72 4.32
CA PRO A 47 13.12 20.89 4.57
C PRO A 47 13.07 20.47 6.04
N ARG A 48 11.95 20.71 6.69
CA ARG A 48 11.70 20.31 8.09
C ARG A 48 10.78 19.09 8.18
N MET A 49 9.86 18.94 7.24
CA MET A 49 8.94 17.81 7.14
C MET A 49 8.57 17.56 5.68
N ALA A 50 8.21 16.33 5.35
CA ALA A 50 7.62 16.00 4.07
C ALA A 50 6.45 15.03 4.24
N ALA A 51 5.46 15.14 3.35
CA ALA A 51 4.36 14.23 3.24
C ALA A 51 4.22 13.76 1.79
N PHE A 52 4.02 12.46 1.62
CA PHE A 52 3.91 11.80 0.33
C PHE A 52 2.65 10.95 0.27
N LEU A 53 1.88 11.06 -0.82
CA LEU A 53 0.75 10.17 -1.08
C LEU A 53 1.04 9.34 -2.31
N ARG A 54 1.05 8.01 -2.13
CA ARG A 54 1.22 7.04 -3.20
C ARG A 54 -0.13 6.43 -3.58
N LEU A 55 -0.41 6.33 -4.87
CA LEU A 55 -1.54 5.60 -5.40
C LEU A 55 -1.35 4.10 -5.12
N THR A 56 -2.36 3.49 -4.52
CA THR A 56 -2.46 2.05 -4.26
C THR A 56 -3.86 1.57 -4.63
N ALA A 57 -4.04 0.27 -4.83
CA ALA A 57 -5.34 -0.32 -5.10
C ALA A 57 -5.91 -1.00 -3.85
N GLU A 58 -7.23 -1.01 -3.72
CA GLU A 58 -7.94 -1.78 -2.71
C GLU A 58 -8.64 -2.98 -3.37
N ALA A 59 -8.45 -4.17 -2.78
CA ALA A 59 -9.11 -5.39 -3.24
C ALA A 59 -10.44 -5.61 -2.51
N TYR A 60 -11.50 -5.71 -3.31
CA TYR A 60 -12.80 -6.22 -2.89
C TYR A 60 -13.01 -7.63 -3.45
N LEU A 61 -13.49 -8.53 -2.60
CA LEU A 61 -13.92 -9.86 -3.01
C LEU A 61 -15.38 -10.05 -2.64
N LEU A 62 -16.22 -10.22 -3.64
CA LEU A 62 -17.60 -10.64 -3.49
C LEU A 62 -17.70 -12.13 -3.81
N ALA A 63 -18.28 -12.89 -2.91
CA ALA A 63 -18.53 -14.32 -3.10
C ALA A 63 -19.92 -14.65 -2.57
N ASP A 64 -20.80 -15.14 -3.44
CA ASP A 64 -22.15 -15.54 -3.05
C ASP A 64 -22.07 -16.64 -1.97
N PRO A 65 -22.65 -16.42 -0.77
CA PRO A 65 -22.60 -17.41 0.32
C PRO A 65 -23.43 -18.67 0.04
N ARG A 66 -24.38 -18.63 -0.91
CA ARG A 66 -25.26 -19.75 -1.26
C ARG A 66 -24.64 -20.70 -2.29
N GLU A 67 -23.58 -20.26 -2.95
CA GLU A 67 -22.96 -21.00 -4.04
C GLU A 67 -21.66 -21.70 -3.65
N GLY A 68 -21.55 -22.94 -4.16
CA GLY A 68 -20.33 -23.74 -4.16
C GLY A 68 -19.93 -24.36 -2.82
N THR A 69 -19.42 -25.59 -2.89
CA THR A 69 -18.77 -26.23 -1.75
C THR A 69 -17.45 -25.52 -1.40
N PRO A 70 -16.92 -25.67 -0.17
CA PRO A 70 -15.65 -25.03 0.21
C PRO A 70 -14.50 -25.29 -0.76
N ARG A 71 -14.41 -26.51 -1.31
CA ARG A 71 -13.39 -26.88 -2.32
C ARG A 71 -13.62 -26.16 -3.64
N ARG A 72 -14.87 -26.05 -4.10
CA ARG A 72 -15.22 -25.35 -5.35
C ARG A 72 -14.92 -23.86 -5.23
N ARG A 73 -15.32 -23.23 -4.11
CA ARG A 73 -15.04 -21.82 -3.82
C ARG A 73 -13.55 -21.52 -3.79
N TRP A 74 -12.74 -22.40 -3.20
CA TRP A 74 -11.29 -22.24 -3.20
C TRP A 74 -10.70 -22.28 -4.62
N ARG A 75 -11.15 -23.20 -5.48
CA ARG A 75 -10.73 -23.24 -6.89
C ARG A 75 -11.09 -21.96 -7.64
N TRP A 76 -12.31 -21.43 -7.45
CA TRP A 76 -12.71 -20.16 -8.04
C TRP A 76 -11.84 -19.01 -7.58
N LEU A 77 -11.54 -18.94 -6.27
CA LEU A 77 -10.66 -17.91 -5.74
C LEU A 77 -9.26 -17.98 -6.34
N LEU A 78 -8.68 -19.18 -6.48
CA LEU A 78 -7.35 -19.33 -7.09
C LEU A 78 -7.32 -18.83 -8.54
N ALA A 79 -8.34 -19.20 -9.32
CA ALA A 79 -8.46 -18.75 -10.71
C ALA A 79 -8.61 -17.22 -10.78
N LEU A 80 -9.49 -16.64 -9.96
CA LEU A 80 -9.73 -15.20 -9.92
C LEU A 80 -8.50 -14.43 -9.42
N HIS A 81 -7.82 -14.93 -8.37
CA HIS A 81 -6.60 -14.32 -7.82
C HIS A 81 -5.49 -14.26 -8.86
N GLY A 82 -5.28 -15.33 -9.63
CA GLY A 82 -4.32 -15.35 -10.72
C GLY A 82 -4.64 -14.33 -11.81
N ALA A 83 -5.90 -14.31 -12.28
CA ALA A 83 -6.34 -13.39 -13.33
C ALA A 83 -6.24 -11.92 -12.89
N VAL A 84 -6.73 -11.58 -11.70
CA VAL A 84 -6.68 -10.21 -11.18
C VAL A 84 -5.24 -9.75 -10.97
N ARG A 85 -4.33 -10.62 -10.51
CA ARG A 85 -2.92 -10.27 -10.36
C ARG A 85 -2.26 -9.91 -11.70
N GLN A 86 -2.54 -10.68 -12.75
CA GLN A 86 -2.03 -10.40 -14.09
C GLN A 86 -2.57 -9.05 -14.61
N GLU A 87 -3.86 -8.82 -14.43
CA GLU A 87 -4.54 -7.62 -14.89
C GLU A 87 -4.06 -6.36 -14.16
N ALA A 88 -3.79 -6.48 -12.86
CA ALA A 88 -3.20 -5.42 -12.03
C ALA A 88 -1.77 -5.08 -12.47
N ALA A 89 -0.94 -6.10 -12.72
CA ALA A 89 0.42 -5.91 -13.20
C ALA A 89 0.45 -5.24 -14.59
N ALA A 90 -0.44 -5.65 -15.50
CA ALA A 90 -0.57 -5.03 -16.82
C ALA A 90 -0.97 -3.55 -16.77
N ARG A 91 -1.59 -3.10 -15.67
CA ARG A 91 -1.94 -1.69 -15.41
C ARG A 91 -0.86 -0.91 -14.66
N GLY A 92 0.26 -1.54 -14.33
CA GLY A 92 1.33 -0.90 -13.58
C GLY A 92 1.01 -0.70 -12.09
N LEU A 93 0.05 -1.45 -11.52
CA LEU A 93 -0.18 -1.41 -10.07
C LEU A 93 0.99 -2.08 -9.34
N ALA A 94 1.62 -1.36 -8.42
CA ALA A 94 2.72 -1.87 -7.62
C ALA A 94 2.26 -2.77 -6.45
N ASP A 95 1.10 -2.48 -5.87
CA ASP A 95 0.55 -3.19 -4.72
C ASP A 95 -0.96 -3.05 -4.61
N VAL A 96 -1.53 -3.93 -3.80
CA VAL A 96 -2.96 -4.00 -3.50
C VAL A 96 -3.12 -4.25 -2.01
N GLN A 97 -4.02 -3.50 -1.38
CA GLN A 97 -4.40 -3.65 0.02
C GLN A 97 -5.74 -4.37 0.13
N ALA A 98 -5.95 -5.12 1.20
CA ALA A 98 -7.24 -5.76 1.47
C ALA A 98 -7.58 -5.59 2.95
N PHE A 99 -8.74 -4.99 3.22
CA PHE A 99 -9.25 -4.79 4.57
C PHE A 99 -10.22 -5.91 4.93
N LEU A 100 -9.82 -6.77 5.86
CA LEU A 100 -10.59 -7.94 6.24
C LEU A 100 -11.31 -7.72 7.57
N PRO A 101 -12.60 -8.08 7.69
CA PRO A 101 -13.24 -8.20 8.98
C PRO A 101 -12.47 -9.15 9.91
N PRO A 102 -12.38 -8.90 11.23
CA PRO A 102 -11.53 -9.70 12.14
C PRO A 102 -11.81 -11.21 12.09
N ARG A 103 -13.08 -11.61 11.97
CA ARG A 103 -13.48 -13.02 11.85
C ARG A 103 -12.93 -13.66 10.58
N VAL A 104 -12.94 -12.94 9.45
CA VAL A 104 -12.41 -13.42 8.18
C VAL A 104 -10.89 -13.48 8.23
N ALA A 105 -10.22 -12.45 8.76
CA ALA A 105 -8.77 -12.44 8.93
C ALA A 105 -8.27 -13.64 9.76
N ARG A 106 -8.98 -13.99 10.85
CA ARG A 106 -8.65 -15.14 11.71
C ARG A 106 -8.80 -16.48 10.98
N ALA A 107 -9.88 -16.67 10.23
CA ALA A 107 -10.18 -17.94 9.56
C ALA A 107 -9.41 -18.11 8.24
N PHE A 108 -9.22 -17.02 7.49
CA PHE A 108 -8.76 -17.02 6.11
C PHE A 108 -7.34 -16.47 5.92
N GLY A 109 -6.79 -15.79 6.91
CA GLY A 109 -5.48 -15.14 6.80
C GLY A 109 -4.32 -16.09 6.48
N ARG A 110 -4.37 -17.36 6.93
CA ARG A 110 -3.37 -18.38 6.54
C ARG A 110 -3.35 -18.65 5.03
N ARG A 111 -4.53 -18.70 4.40
CA ARG A 111 -4.66 -18.92 2.96
C ARG A 111 -4.17 -17.71 2.17
N LEU A 112 -4.48 -16.49 2.62
CA LEU A 112 -3.93 -15.29 2.00
C LEU A 112 -2.40 -15.27 2.05
N ARG A 113 -1.80 -15.63 3.18
CA ARG A 113 -0.33 -15.73 3.28
C ARG A 113 0.26 -16.74 2.30
N SER A 114 -0.37 -17.92 2.13
CA SER A 114 0.08 -18.88 1.12
C SER A 114 -0.05 -18.38 -0.33
N LEU A 115 -0.85 -17.34 -0.57
CA LEU A 115 -1.01 -16.67 -1.87
C LEU A 115 -0.08 -15.44 -2.02
N GLY A 116 0.86 -15.23 -1.08
CA GLY A 116 1.83 -14.14 -1.13
C GLY A 116 1.37 -12.84 -0.46
N TRP A 117 0.17 -12.80 0.13
CA TRP A 117 -0.26 -11.63 0.89
C TRP A 117 0.53 -11.52 2.19
N ARG A 118 0.91 -10.30 2.56
CA ARG A 118 1.57 -10.00 3.82
C ARG A 118 0.61 -9.25 4.72
N ARG A 119 0.66 -9.54 6.02
CA ARG A 119 0.01 -8.72 7.04
C ARG A 119 1.07 -7.83 7.62
N ASP A 120 0.89 -6.53 7.44
CA ASP A 120 1.77 -5.53 8.01
C ASP A 120 1.52 -5.41 9.54
N PRO A 121 2.56 -5.29 10.38
CA PRO A 121 2.41 -5.10 11.83
C PRO A 121 1.96 -3.69 12.22
N TRP A 122 2.10 -2.70 11.35
CA TRP A 122 1.75 -1.31 11.58
C TRP A 122 0.23 -1.10 11.58
N ALA A 123 -0.23 -0.15 12.41
CA ALA A 123 -1.64 0.22 12.44
C ALA A 123 -2.02 0.99 11.17
N CYS A 124 -3.15 0.62 10.55
CA CYS A 124 -3.70 1.34 9.43
C CYS A 124 -4.81 2.29 9.91
N TYR A 125 -4.63 3.58 9.66
CA TYR A 125 -5.63 4.62 9.85
C TYR A 125 -6.10 5.11 8.49
N THR A 126 -7.41 5.27 8.31
CA THR A 126 -8.01 5.75 7.07
C THR A 126 -8.79 7.04 7.31
N ARG A 127 -8.81 7.92 6.31
CA ARG A 127 -9.58 9.16 6.31
C ARG A 127 -10.24 9.34 4.95
N GLN A 128 -11.52 9.69 4.95
CA GLN A 128 -12.20 10.18 3.74
C GLN A 128 -11.77 11.63 3.50
N LEU A 129 -11.35 11.92 2.27
CA LEU A 129 -10.91 13.25 1.83
C LEU A 129 -12.08 14.06 1.30
#